data_AF-A0A533SEQ5-F1
#
_entry.id   AF-A0A533SEQ5-F1
#
_cell.length_a   1.000
_cell.length_b   1.000
_cell.length_c   1.000
_cell.angle_alpha   90.00
_cell.angle_beta   90.00
_cell.angle_gamma   90.00
#
_symmetry.space_group_name_H-M   'P 1'
#
loop_
_entity.id
_entity.type
_entity.pdbx_description
1 polymer ?
#
loop_
_entity_poly.entity_id
_entity_poly.type
_entity_poly.pdbx_seq_one_letter_code
_entity_poly.pdbx_strand_id
1 'polypeptide(L)' 'MSEHSTVVVMGTMDTKAAELGYLAGRIRSMGAAALLMDVGTHNQGPVSADIPLSEILAVQGKQVGEVHAM' A
#
# COMPACT_ATOMS: atom_id res chain seq x y z
N MET A 1 -23.76 5.97 -13.94
CA MET A 1 -22.50 5.33 -13.49
C MET A 1 -22.51 5.45 -11.98
N SER A 2 -22.51 4.35 -11.21
CA SER A 2 -22.30 4.47 -9.77
C SER A 2 -20.85 4.91 -9.56
N GLU A 3 -20.67 6.08 -8.98
CA GLU A 3 -19.36 6.57 -8.55
C GLU A 3 -18.85 5.62 -7.46
N HIS A 4 -17.99 4.68 -7.82
CA HIS A 4 -17.31 3.83 -6.84
C HIS A 4 -16.18 4.65 -6.22
N SER A 5 -16.37 5.10 -4.97
CA SER A 5 -15.29 5.73 -4.21
C SER A 5 -14.10 4.76 -4.11
N THR A 6 -12.90 5.29 -4.38
CA THR A 6 -11.65 4.55 -4.23
C THR A 6 -11.00 4.92 -2.92
N VAL A 7 -10.66 3.91 -2.11
CA VAL A 7 -10.01 4.08 -0.82
C VAL A 7 -8.57 3.58 -0.91
N VAL A 8 -7.61 4.40 -0.49
CA VAL A 8 -6.22 3.98 -0.32
C VAL A 8 -6.05 3.41 1.08
N VAL A 9 -5.63 2.15 1.15
CA VAL A 9 -5.28 1.45 2.39
C VAL A 9 -3.77 1.49 2.51
N MET A 10 -3.29 2.45 3.30
CA MET A 10 -1.86 2.71 3.50
C MET A 10 -1.34 2.01 4.75
N GLY A 11 -0.19 1.35 4.64
CA GLY A 11 0.52 0.80 5.79
C GLY A 11 1.84 0.15 5.43
N THR A 12 2.51 -0.38 6.44
CA THR A 12 3.82 -1.03 6.32
C THR A 12 3.64 -2.50 5.91
N MET A 13 3.76 -2.81 4.62
CA MET A 13 3.45 -4.16 4.09
C MET A 13 4.43 -5.23 4.58
N ASP A 14 5.66 -4.84 4.91
CA ASP A 14 6.69 -5.68 5.53
C ASP A 14 6.26 -6.36 6.83
N THR A 15 5.35 -5.73 7.59
CA THR A 15 4.90 -6.21 8.91
C THR A 15 3.41 -6.46 8.99
N LYS A 16 2.60 -5.85 8.10
CA LYS A 16 1.12 -5.85 8.19
C LYS A 16 0.41 -6.25 6.90
N ALA A 17 1.07 -6.95 5.98
CA ALA A 17 0.45 -7.33 4.70
C ALA A 17 -0.89 -8.06 4.86
N ALA A 18 -1.02 -8.96 5.85
CA ALA A 18 -2.24 -9.73 6.08
C ALA A 18 -3.39 -8.84 6.58
N GLU A 19 -3.11 -7.96 7.53
CA GLU A 19 -4.08 -7.03 8.12
C GLU A 19 -4.55 -6.00 7.10
N LEU A 20 -3.63 -5.46 6.30
CA LEU A 20 -3.94 -4.52 5.23
C LEU A 20 -4.77 -5.18 4.13
N GLY A 21 -4.42 -6.41 3.75
CA GLY A 21 -5.21 -7.22 2.81
C GLY A 21 -6.61 -7.51 3.32
N TYR A 22 -6.76 -7.85 4.61
CA TYR A 22 -8.06 -8.02 5.25
C TYR A 22 -8.90 -6.73 5.19
N LEU A 23 -8.33 -5.59 5.58
CA LEU A 23 -9.02 -4.29 5.55
C LEU A 23 -9.45 -3.91 4.12
N ALA A 24 -8.59 -4.10 3.12
CA ALA A 24 -8.94 -3.86 1.73
C ALA A 24 -10.08 -4.79 1.25
N GLY A 25 -10.07 -6.06 1.68
CA GLY A 25 -11.17 -6.99 1.46
C GLY A 25 -12.49 -6.50 2.07
N ARG A 26 -12.46 -5.95 3.29
CA ARG A 26 -13.64 -5.36 3.93
C ARG A 26 -14.18 -4.16 3.15
N ILE A 27 -13.32 -3.26 2.70
CA ILE A 27 -13.71 -2.10 1.88
C ILE A 27 -14.36 -2.55 0.57
N ARG A 28 -13.76 -3.53 -0.12
CA ARG A 28 -14.32 -4.12 -1.34
C ARG A 28 -15.68 -4.76 -1.10
N SER A 29 -15.86 -5.46 0.04
CA SER A 29 -17.16 -6.05 0.40
C SER A 29 -18.27 -5.03 0.67
N MET A 30 -17.93 -3.77 0.97
CA MET A 30 -18.88 -2.67 1.15
C MET A 30 -19.21 -1.95 -0.17
N GLY A 31 -18.66 -2.41 -1.30
CA GLY A 31 -18.92 -1.86 -2.63
C GLY A 31 -17.99 -0.70 -3.02
N ALA A 32 -16.90 -0.45 -2.29
CA ALA A 32 -15.89 0.54 -2.67
C ALA A 32 -14.67 -0.12 -3.32
N ALA A 33 -13.92 0.62 -4.13
CA ALA A 33 -12.61 0.16 -4.60
C ALA A 33 -11.58 0.35 -3.48
N ALA A 34 -10.58 -0.54 -3.41
CA ALA A 34 -9.49 -0.46 -2.45
C ALA A 34 -8.15 -0.68 -3.15
N LEU A 35 -7.20 0.23 -2.94
CA LEU A 35 -5.81 0.13 -3.38
C LEU A 35 -4.90 0.01 -2.16
N LEU A 36 -4.02 -0.99 -2.16
CA LEU A 36 -2.97 -1.15 -1.14
C LEU A 36 -1.79 -0.24 -1.48
N MET A 37 -1.34 0.56 -0.50
CA MET A 37 -0.16 1.41 -0.62
C MET A 37 0.87 1.01 0.44
N ASP A 38 2.08 0.66 -0.01
CA ASP A 38 3.18 0.29 0.87
C ASP A 38 4.01 1.51 1.28
N VAL A 39 4.13 1.71 2.59
CA VAL A 39 5.01 2.72 3.20
C VAL A 39 6.03 2.08 4.17
N GLY A 40 6.23 0.77 4.09
CA GLY A 40 7.22 0.03 4.88
C GLY A 40 8.64 0.22 4.36
N THR A 41 9.59 0.51 5.26
CA THR A 41 10.98 0.89 4.91
C THR A 41 12.05 -0.12 5.33
N HIS A 42 11.68 -1.21 6.02
CA HIS A 42 12.65 -2.19 6.53
C HIS A 42 12.91 -3.32 5.55
N ASN A 43 11.86 -3.90 4.97
CA ASN A 43 11.97 -5.00 4.01
C ASN A 43 10.95 -4.82 2.88
N GLN A 44 11.21 -5.42 1.72
CA GLN A 44 10.15 -5.63 0.74
C GLN A 44 9.19 -6.67 1.32
N GLY A 45 7.94 -6.27 1.57
CA GLY A 45 6.90 -7.18 2.03
C GLY A 45 6.67 -8.31 1.03
N PRO A 46 6.20 -9.49 1.47
CA PRO A 46 6.00 -10.66 0.61
C PRO A 46 4.83 -10.48 -0.39
N VAL A 47 4.04 -9.42 -0.25
CA VAL A 47 2.87 -9.12 -1.07
C VAL A 47 3.12 -7.80 -1.80
N SER A 48 2.99 -7.80 -3.12
CA SER A 48 3.05 -6.58 -3.92
C SER A 48 1.84 -5.70 -3.59
N ALA A 49 2.09 -4.49 -3.11
CA ALA A 49 1.07 -3.44 -3.03
C ALA A 49 0.68 -2.97 -4.44
N ASP A 50 -0.52 -2.39 -4.56
CA ASP A 50 -0.97 -1.74 -5.79
C ASP A 50 -0.14 -0.47 -6.06
N ILE A 51 0.28 0.21 -4.98
CA ILE A 51 1.20 1.36 -5.01
C ILE A 51 2.41 1.00 -4.14
N PRO A 52 3.51 0.51 -4.74
CA PRO A 52 4.70 0.12 -4.00
C PRO A 52 5.51 1.34 -3.52
N LEU A 53 6.31 1.16 -2.46
CA LEU A 53 7.18 2.21 -1.93
C LEU A 53 8.08 2.82 -3.01
N SER A 54 8.56 2.02 -3.97
CA SER A 54 9.40 2.50 -5.08
C SER A 54 8.71 3.55 -5.95
N GLU A 55 7.41 3.43 -6.19
CA GLU A 55 6.64 4.40 -6.96
C GLU A 55 6.45 5.71 -6.17
N ILE A 56 6.16 5.58 -4.87
CA ILE A 56 6.02 6.73 -3.95
C ILE A 56 7.30 7.57 -3.92
N LEU A 57 8.46 6.90 -3.81
CA LEU A 57 9.76 7.56 -3.79
C LEU A 57 10.13 8.15 -5.14
N ALA A 58 9.81 7.47 -6.25
CA ALA A 58 10.06 7.99 -7.58
C ALA A 58 9.36 9.33 -7.82
N VAL A 59 8.13 9.51 -7.32
CA VAL A 59 7.40 10.80 -7.36
C VAL A 59 8.12 11.90 -6.58
N GLN A 60 8.91 11.53 -5.55
CA GLN A 60 9.75 12.45 -4.79
C GLN A 60 11.17 12.61 -5.35
N GLY A 61 11.50 11.95 -6.47
CA GLY A 61 12.86 11.92 -7.02
C GLY A 61 13.86 11.14 -6.17
N LYS A 62 13.39 10.19 -5.36
CA LYS A 62 14.18 9.35 -4.44
C LYS A 62 14.13 7.88 -4.85
N GLN A 63 15.05 7.09 -4.30
CA GLN A 63 15.13 5.64 -4.46
C GLN A 63 14.97 4.91 -3.12
N VAL A 64 14.56 3.64 -3.17
CA VAL A 64 14.29 2.81 -1.97
C VAL A 64 15.48 2.76 -1.00
N GLY A 65 16.71 2.67 -1.52
CA GLY A 65 17.92 2.63 -0.68
C GLY A 65 18.20 3.90 0.12
N GLU A 66 17.52 5.02 -0.19
CA GLU A 66 17.65 6.30 0.55
C GLU A 66 16.76 6.35 1.80
N VAL A 67 15.80 5.43 1.92
CA VAL A 67 14.82 5.40 3.01
C VAL A 67 14.83 4.03 3.67
N HIS A 68 15.93 3.72 4.34
CA HIS A 68 15.96 2.63 5.31
C HIS A 68 15.72 3.20 6.71
N ALA A 69 14.74 2.63 7.42
CA ALA A 69 14.64 2.84 8.86
C ALA A 69 15.71 1.97 9.56
N MET A 70 16.42 2.57 10.52
CA MET A 70 17.40 1.88 11.39
C MET A 70 16.73 0.92 12.36
#